data_AF-R5KHF6-F1
#
_entry.id   AF-R5KHF6-F1
#
_cell.length_a   1.000
_cell.length_b   1.000
_cell.length_c   1.000
_cell.angle_alpha   90.00
_cell.angle_beta   90.00
_cell.angle_gamma   90.00
#
_symmetry.space_group_name_H-M   'P 1'
#
loop_
_entity.id
_entity.type
_entity.pdbx_description
1 polymer ?
#
loop_
_entity_poly.entity_id
_entity_poly.type
_entity_poly.pdbx_seq_one_letter_code
_entity_poly.pdbx_strand_id
1 'polypeptide(L)'
;MNKRNSNNDQSSNNTAITTEDIFKKRWQKLHHPTMDVNGDVTFYYGVYKQFHDIAKGSARNMNEYYLLQLVMLVENTVSVDIDSSYSVIYRSLGNMAFYWCDKLDISTKDTNLLYNAFTQAVADAPESSLKQWIKGNVLSGDFQRLKDVALYFAIQDKTIRRIYPNLQYRKDAFLELAGGDNIKAKEMLESDLAFNWHDKEGCTLLSRLADSFKMDEDGMEVIANLETIKPHPLDSYLPFESKDDGYTVTVMKKDNTKLDVIFPTRVSKKKIEDMCFVGQLVTYLGKTYINGPIAWLDKNEFDLWDSDIFFDSIHKDEEENAKHKSFTTKFGNRYTLYQDLYGEFDKDINGFYTDEPNIRDFLNFLGEISERSERSKMTSCENK
;
A
#
# COMPACT_ATOMS: atom_id res chain seq x y z
N MET A 1 -19.97 25.03 -27.36
CA MET A 1 -20.12 23.63 -27.80
C MET A 1 -18.74 23.02 -27.96
N ASN A 2 -18.28 22.23 -26.99
CA ASN A 2 -17.32 21.16 -27.20
C ASN A 2 -17.21 20.29 -25.93
N LYS A 3 -16.98 19.01 -26.20
CA LYS A 3 -17.41 17.82 -25.47
C LYS A 3 -16.92 17.70 -24.03
N ARG A 4 -17.86 17.31 -23.16
CA ARG A 4 -17.62 16.66 -21.87
C ARG A 4 -16.88 15.34 -22.13
N ASN A 5 -15.65 15.21 -21.64
CA ASN A 5 -15.04 13.91 -21.39
C ASN A 5 -15.39 13.50 -19.96
N SER A 6 -16.57 12.91 -19.82
CA SER A 6 -16.92 12.09 -18.66
C SER A 6 -16.87 10.63 -19.09
N ASN A 7 -16.21 9.80 -18.29
CA ASN A 7 -16.28 8.33 -18.26
C ASN A 7 -15.77 7.60 -19.52
N ASN A 8 -14.56 7.04 -19.45
CA ASN A 8 -14.21 5.95 -20.37
C ASN A 8 -13.30 4.83 -19.82
N ASP A 9 -12.96 4.79 -18.52
CA ASP A 9 -12.19 3.65 -17.98
C ASP A 9 -13.06 2.46 -17.52
N GLN A 10 -14.38 2.61 -17.43
CA GLN A 10 -15.29 1.50 -17.11
C GLN A 10 -15.73 0.67 -18.33
N SER A 11 -15.58 1.17 -19.57
CA SER A 11 -16.13 0.47 -20.75
C SER A 11 -15.30 -0.73 -21.21
N SER A 12 -14.03 -0.85 -20.78
CA SER A 12 -13.16 -1.97 -21.13
C SER A 12 -13.25 -3.19 -20.19
N ASN A 13 -14.04 -3.08 -19.11
CA ASN A 13 -14.22 -4.14 -18.11
C ASN A 13 -15.31 -5.18 -18.46
N ASN A 14 -16.05 -5.00 -19.57
CA ASN A 14 -17.21 -5.85 -19.89
C ASN A 14 -16.93 -7.05 -20.84
N THR A 15 -15.68 -7.30 -21.23
CA THR A 15 -15.36 -8.52 -22.00
C THR A 15 -15.17 -9.71 -21.07
N ALA A 16 -16.12 -10.65 -21.08
CA ALA A 16 -16.03 -11.86 -20.26
C ALA A 16 -14.67 -12.58 -20.47
N ILE A 17 -14.01 -12.97 -19.38
CA ILE A 17 -12.73 -13.67 -19.41
C ILE A 17 -12.98 -15.16 -19.70
N THR A 18 -13.11 -15.48 -20.98
CA THR A 18 -13.41 -16.85 -21.44
C THR A 18 -12.18 -17.66 -21.84
N THR A 19 -11.03 -17.02 -22.00
CA THR A 19 -9.77 -17.66 -22.41
C THR A 19 -8.57 -17.10 -21.64
N GLU A 20 -7.49 -17.87 -21.60
CA GLU A 20 -6.22 -17.46 -21.00
C GLU A 20 -5.64 -16.21 -21.67
N ASP A 21 -5.76 -16.06 -22.99
CA ASP A 21 -5.29 -14.87 -23.71
C ASP A 21 -6.02 -13.58 -23.28
N ILE A 22 -7.33 -13.67 -23.02
CA ILE A 22 -8.11 -12.54 -22.51
C ILE A 22 -7.71 -12.25 -21.07
N PHE A 23 -7.54 -13.28 -20.25
CA PHE A 23 -7.06 -13.15 -18.88
C PHE A 23 -5.70 -12.46 -18.84
N LYS A 24 -4.72 -12.96 -19.59
CA LYS A 24 -3.37 -12.40 -19.70
C LYS A 24 -3.36 -10.91 -19.98
N LYS A 25 -4.16 -10.46 -20.96
CA LYS A 25 -4.26 -9.04 -21.32
C LYS A 25 -4.81 -8.18 -20.18
N ARG A 26 -5.72 -8.72 -19.37
CA ARG A 26 -6.27 -8.03 -18.19
C ARG A 26 -5.30 -8.10 -17.02
N TRP A 27 -4.71 -9.24 -16.80
CA TRP A 27 -3.69 -9.49 -15.79
C TRP A 27 -2.50 -8.54 -15.94
N GLN A 28 -1.97 -8.40 -17.16
CA GLN A 28 -0.91 -7.42 -17.45
C GLN A 28 -1.32 -5.97 -17.14
N LYS A 29 -2.59 -5.61 -17.34
CA LYS A 29 -3.09 -4.24 -17.06
C LYS A 29 -3.23 -3.95 -15.57
N LEU A 30 -3.30 -4.97 -14.74
CA LEU A 30 -3.31 -4.83 -13.28
C LEU A 30 -1.90 -4.65 -12.70
N HIS A 31 -0.88 -4.94 -13.50
CA HIS A 31 0.52 -4.88 -13.13
C HIS A 31 1.25 -3.68 -13.74
N HIS A 32 2.44 -3.40 -13.21
CA HIS A 32 3.30 -2.38 -13.80
C HIS A 32 3.67 -2.75 -15.25
N PRO A 33 3.73 -1.79 -16.21
CA PRO A 33 4.00 -2.10 -17.62
C PRO A 33 5.34 -2.82 -17.89
N THR A 34 6.31 -2.70 -16.99
CA THR A 34 7.62 -3.37 -17.09
C THR A 34 7.66 -4.76 -16.44
N MET A 35 6.58 -5.18 -15.79
CA MET A 35 6.45 -6.51 -15.19
C MET A 35 5.97 -7.51 -16.23
N ASP A 36 6.76 -8.57 -16.46
CA ASP A 36 6.35 -9.66 -17.36
C ASP A 36 5.58 -10.73 -16.59
N VAL A 37 4.29 -10.85 -16.88
CA VAL A 37 3.39 -11.85 -16.26
C VAL A 37 3.39 -13.21 -16.98
N ASN A 38 4.22 -13.39 -18.01
CA ASN A 38 4.24 -14.63 -18.80
C ASN A 38 4.61 -15.86 -17.97
N GLY A 39 5.42 -15.70 -16.94
CA GLY A 39 5.97 -16.80 -16.14
C GLY A 39 4.91 -17.56 -15.34
N ASP A 40 3.82 -16.90 -14.95
CA ASP A 40 2.84 -17.44 -14.00
C ASP A 40 1.36 -17.25 -14.45
N VAL A 41 1.12 -16.65 -15.62
CA VAL A 41 -0.24 -16.39 -16.12
C VAL A 41 -1.13 -17.64 -16.16
N THR A 42 -0.58 -18.79 -16.53
CA THR A 42 -1.33 -20.05 -16.59
C THR A 42 -1.80 -20.48 -15.20
N PHE A 43 -0.98 -20.29 -14.17
CA PHE A 43 -1.35 -20.57 -12.79
C PHE A 43 -2.48 -19.65 -12.33
N TYR A 44 -2.30 -18.34 -12.46
CA TYR A 44 -3.31 -17.36 -12.02
C TYR A 44 -4.60 -17.40 -12.83
N TYR A 45 -4.55 -17.80 -14.10
CA TYR A 45 -5.77 -18.09 -14.87
C TYR A 45 -6.51 -19.32 -14.32
N GLY A 46 -5.78 -20.36 -13.89
CA GLY A 46 -6.35 -21.52 -13.19
C GLY A 46 -7.06 -21.11 -11.90
N VAL A 47 -6.41 -20.30 -11.06
CA VAL A 47 -6.97 -19.75 -9.82
C VAL A 47 -8.22 -18.91 -10.13
N TYR A 48 -8.15 -18.02 -11.12
CA TYR A 48 -9.28 -17.22 -11.58
C TYR A 48 -10.49 -18.09 -11.95
N LYS A 49 -10.28 -19.15 -12.73
CA LYS A 49 -11.35 -20.07 -13.13
C LYS A 49 -11.98 -20.75 -11.92
N GLN A 50 -11.18 -21.22 -10.98
CA GLN A 50 -11.67 -21.86 -9.76
C GLN A 50 -12.54 -20.89 -8.94
N PHE A 51 -12.08 -19.65 -8.73
CA PHE A 51 -12.85 -18.63 -8.02
C PHE A 51 -14.14 -18.28 -8.76
N HIS A 52 -14.05 -18.12 -10.08
CA HIS A 52 -15.21 -17.85 -10.93
C HIS A 52 -16.26 -18.96 -10.83
N ASP A 53 -15.85 -20.24 -10.91
CA ASP A 53 -16.76 -21.38 -10.85
C ASP A 53 -17.46 -21.50 -9.49
N ILE A 54 -16.74 -21.23 -8.39
CA ILE A 54 -17.33 -21.17 -7.04
C ILE A 54 -18.36 -20.03 -6.97
N ALA A 55 -17.97 -18.83 -7.37
CA ALA A 55 -18.83 -17.65 -7.26
C ALA A 55 -20.07 -17.74 -8.20
N LYS A 56 -19.96 -18.44 -9.34
CA LYS A 56 -21.07 -18.57 -10.31
C LYS A 56 -22.28 -19.29 -9.73
N GLY A 57 -22.07 -20.14 -8.72
CA GLY A 57 -23.14 -20.89 -8.06
C GLY A 57 -24.12 -20.03 -7.26
N SER A 58 -23.73 -18.82 -6.82
CA SER A 58 -24.54 -18.00 -5.92
C SER A 58 -24.47 -16.50 -6.12
N ALA A 59 -23.51 -15.98 -6.91
CA ALA A 59 -23.40 -14.54 -7.16
C ALA A 59 -24.62 -14.06 -7.95
N ARG A 60 -25.35 -13.08 -7.40
CA ARG A 60 -26.48 -12.44 -8.09
C ARG A 60 -26.04 -11.68 -9.33
N ASN A 61 -24.84 -11.11 -9.31
CA ASN A 61 -24.22 -10.41 -10.44
C ASN A 61 -22.69 -10.59 -10.38
N MET A 62 -22.16 -11.47 -11.22
CA MET A 62 -20.73 -11.75 -11.25
C MET A 62 -19.94 -10.52 -11.70
N ASN A 63 -19.11 -9.98 -10.81
CA ASN A 63 -18.23 -8.87 -11.14
C ASN A 63 -16.78 -9.35 -11.26
N GLU A 64 -16.30 -9.42 -12.50
CA GLU A 64 -14.95 -9.89 -12.82
C GLU A 64 -13.86 -9.05 -12.17
N TYR A 65 -14.12 -7.76 -11.90
CA TYR A 65 -13.16 -6.92 -11.19
C TYR A 65 -12.85 -7.48 -9.80
N TYR A 66 -13.87 -7.85 -9.00
CA TYR A 66 -13.65 -8.37 -7.65
C TYR A 66 -12.99 -9.76 -7.65
N LEU A 67 -13.32 -10.61 -8.63
CA LEU A 67 -12.59 -11.88 -8.83
C LEU A 67 -11.12 -11.63 -9.13
N LEU A 68 -10.80 -10.69 -10.02
CA LEU A 68 -9.41 -10.34 -10.32
C LEU A 68 -8.69 -9.76 -9.10
N GLN A 69 -9.36 -9.01 -8.22
CA GLN A 69 -8.76 -8.54 -6.97
C GLN A 69 -8.45 -9.68 -6.00
N LEU A 70 -9.28 -10.73 -5.96
CA LEU A 70 -8.96 -11.95 -5.18
C LEU A 70 -7.75 -12.69 -5.74
N VAL A 71 -7.61 -12.76 -7.07
CA VAL A 71 -6.43 -13.37 -7.72
C VAL A 71 -5.18 -12.54 -7.46
N MET A 72 -5.25 -11.21 -7.56
CA MET A 72 -4.17 -10.30 -7.14
C MET A 72 -3.80 -10.48 -5.68
N LEU A 73 -4.78 -10.69 -4.80
CA LEU A 73 -4.52 -10.94 -3.39
C LEU A 73 -3.72 -12.24 -3.17
N VAL A 74 -3.95 -13.29 -3.98
CA VAL A 74 -3.13 -14.51 -3.93
C VAL A 74 -1.68 -14.17 -4.28
N GLU A 75 -1.45 -13.47 -5.40
CA GLU A 75 -0.10 -13.07 -5.80
C GLU A 75 0.57 -12.19 -4.75
N ASN A 76 -0.10 -11.15 -4.26
CA ASN A 76 0.41 -10.28 -3.21
C ASN A 76 0.80 -11.05 -1.95
N THR A 77 -0.07 -11.97 -1.49
CA THR A 77 0.18 -12.80 -0.30
C THR A 77 1.44 -13.64 -0.46
N VAL A 78 1.60 -14.29 -1.61
CA VAL A 78 2.77 -15.15 -1.91
C VAL A 78 4.04 -14.32 -2.11
N SER A 79 3.89 -13.13 -2.69
CA SER A 79 5.03 -12.31 -3.09
C SER A 79 5.63 -11.53 -1.94
N VAL A 80 4.76 -10.84 -1.18
CA VAL A 80 5.16 -9.80 -0.22
C VAL A 80 4.38 -9.82 1.10
N ASP A 81 3.21 -10.47 1.15
CA ASP A 81 2.31 -10.58 2.32
C ASP A 81 2.05 -9.28 3.10
N ILE A 82 1.97 -8.17 2.36
CA ILE A 82 1.66 -6.85 2.92
C ILE A 82 0.24 -6.81 3.50
N ASP A 83 -0.68 -7.54 2.88
CA ASP A 83 -2.08 -7.60 3.29
C ASP A 83 -2.25 -8.15 4.71
N SER A 84 -1.62 -9.27 5.01
CA SER A 84 -1.68 -9.89 6.34
C SER A 84 -1.00 -8.99 7.38
N SER A 85 0.19 -8.48 7.05
CA SER A 85 0.94 -7.54 7.89
C SER A 85 0.09 -6.33 8.28
N TYR A 86 -0.55 -5.68 7.32
CA TYR A 86 -1.39 -4.52 7.62
C TYR A 86 -2.74 -4.88 8.25
N SER A 87 -3.32 -6.04 7.98
CA SER A 87 -4.56 -6.46 8.67
C SER A 87 -4.38 -6.64 10.18
N VAL A 88 -3.17 -6.99 10.62
CA VAL A 88 -2.80 -7.08 12.05
C VAL A 88 -2.57 -5.70 12.65
N ILE A 89 -2.23 -4.71 11.84
CA ILE A 89 -1.92 -3.35 12.27
C ILE A 89 -3.20 -2.49 12.28
N TYR A 90 -4.06 -2.62 11.27
CA TYR A 90 -5.26 -1.81 11.04
C TYR A 90 -6.54 -2.65 11.05
N ARG A 91 -7.41 -2.43 12.04
CA ARG A 91 -8.71 -3.12 12.18
C ARG A 91 -9.64 -2.82 11.02
N SER A 92 -9.54 -1.63 10.41
CA SER A 92 -10.43 -1.23 9.31
C SER A 92 -10.26 -2.07 8.04
N LEU A 93 -9.13 -2.76 7.90
CA LEU A 93 -8.90 -3.70 6.81
C LEU A 93 -9.65 -5.01 7.06
N GLY A 94 -9.51 -5.57 8.26
CA GLY A 94 -9.89 -6.94 8.55
C GLY A 94 -9.21 -7.93 7.59
N ASN A 95 -9.81 -9.11 7.41
CA ASN A 95 -9.31 -10.06 6.43
C ASN A 95 -9.71 -9.65 5.00
N MET A 96 -8.70 -9.31 4.19
CA MET A 96 -8.90 -8.78 2.83
C MET A 96 -9.54 -9.79 1.87
N ALA A 97 -9.34 -11.11 2.05
CA ALA A 97 -10.02 -12.12 1.24
C ALA A 97 -11.52 -12.12 1.52
N PHE A 98 -11.93 -12.09 2.79
CA PHE A 98 -13.34 -11.96 3.16
C PHE A 98 -13.95 -10.63 2.69
N TYR A 99 -13.19 -9.53 2.70
CA TYR A 99 -13.65 -8.25 2.16
C TYR A 99 -14.04 -8.38 0.67
N TRP A 100 -13.19 -9.00 -0.16
CA TRP A 100 -13.50 -9.16 -1.57
C TRP A 100 -14.63 -10.18 -1.82
N CYS A 101 -14.71 -11.25 -1.02
CA CYS A 101 -15.85 -12.17 -1.04
C CYS A 101 -17.17 -11.45 -0.73
N ASP A 102 -17.20 -10.57 0.27
CA ASP A 102 -18.38 -9.76 0.61
C ASP A 102 -18.83 -8.87 -0.57
N LYS A 103 -17.87 -8.30 -1.32
CA LYS A 103 -18.17 -7.52 -2.54
C LYS A 103 -18.77 -8.33 -3.69
N LEU A 104 -18.60 -9.66 -3.69
CA LEU A 104 -19.22 -10.55 -4.67
C LEU A 104 -20.69 -10.88 -4.37
N ASP A 105 -21.20 -10.54 -3.18
CA ASP A 105 -22.59 -10.84 -2.74
C ASP A 105 -22.95 -12.33 -2.91
N ILE A 106 -22.02 -13.21 -2.51
CA ILE A 106 -22.15 -14.67 -2.57
C ILE A 106 -22.61 -15.26 -1.22
N SER A 107 -23.10 -16.50 -1.25
CA SER A 107 -23.57 -17.17 -0.04
C SER A 107 -22.43 -17.44 0.96
N THR A 108 -22.72 -17.50 2.27
CA THR A 108 -21.72 -17.84 3.30
C THR A 108 -20.99 -19.17 3.01
N LYS A 109 -21.70 -20.15 2.45
CA LYS A 109 -21.13 -21.44 2.05
C LYS A 109 -20.06 -21.23 0.96
N ASP A 110 -20.37 -20.44 -0.06
CA ASP A 110 -19.45 -20.23 -1.18
C ASP A 110 -18.32 -19.28 -0.80
N THR A 111 -18.55 -18.33 0.11
CA THR A 111 -17.49 -17.54 0.75
C THR A 111 -16.45 -18.44 1.42
N ASN A 112 -16.88 -19.46 2.17
CA ASN A 112 -15.96 -20.41 2.81
C ASN A 112 -15.23 -21.28 1.77
N LEU A 113 -15.91 -21.71 0.71
CA LEU A 113 -15.28 -22.46 -0.39
C LEU A 113 -14.23 -21.60 -1.11
N LEU A 114 -14.55 -20.34 -1.38
CA LEU A 114 -13.63 -19.40 -2.03
C LEU A 114 -12.43 -19.13 -1.14
N TYR A 115 -12.66 -18.91 0.17
CA TYR A 115 -11.57 -18.72 1.13
C TYR A 115 -10.64 -19.93 1.19
N ASN A 116 -11.19 -21.15 1.23
CA ASN A 116 -10.37 -22.37 1.20
C ASN A 116 -9.60 -22.50 -0.12
N ALA A 117 -10.23 -22.19 -1.26
CA ALA A 117 -9.56 -22.17 -2.56
C ALA A 117 -8.44 -21.11 -2.60
N PHE A 118 -8.66 -19.95 -1.98
CA PHE A 118 -7.65 -18.90 -1.83
C PHE A 118 -6.45 -19.40 -1.02
N THR A 119 -6.68 -19.99 0.16
CA THR A 119 -5.58 -20.53 0.98
C THR A 119 -4.81 -21.64 0.27
N GLN A 120 -5.52 -22.52 -0.47
CA GLN A 120 -4.88 -23.55 -1.28
C GLN A 120 -4.05 -22.95 -2.42
N ALA A 121 -4.58 -21.95 -3.12
CA ALA A 121 -3.86 -21.26 -4.18
C ALA A 121 -2.60 -20.56 -3.66
N VAL A 122 -2.65 -19.94 -2.47
CA VAL A 122 -1.46 -19.37 -1.82
C VAL A 122 -0.42 -20.44 -1.52
N ALA A 123 -0.84 -21.60 -1.01
CA ALA A 123 0.07 -22.70 -0.68
C ALA A 123 0.72 -23.36 -1.91
N ASP A 124 -0.02 -23.42 -3.03
CA ASP A 124 0.43 -24.05 -4.28
C ASP A 124 1.15 -23.10 -5.24
N ALA A 125 1.16 -21.80 -4.93
CA ALA A 125 1.68 -20.79 -5.84
C ALA A 125 3.20 -20.95 -6.07
N PRO A 126 3.67 -20.84 -7.33
CA PRO A 126 5.09 -20.72 -7.60
C PRO A 126 5.60 -19.33 -7.17
N GLU A 127 6.91 -19.13 -7.24
CA GLU A 127 7.45 -17.77 -7.17
C GLU A 127 6.83 -16.92 -8.28
N SER A 128 6.24 -15.79 -7.90
CA SER A 128 5.47 -14.93 -8.80
C SER A 128 6.35 -13.99 -9.63
N SER A 129 5.80 -13.59 -10.76
CA SER A 129 6.29 -12.50 -11.59
C SER A 129 6.40 -11.18 -10.81
N LEU A 130 5.46 -10.88 -9.90
CA LEU A 130 5.58 -9.73 -9.00
C LEU A 130 6.84 -9.78 -8.14
N LYS A 131 7.11 -10.93 -7.49
CA LYS A 131 8.28 -11.10 -6.62
C LYS A 131 9.58 -10.98 -7.41
N GLN A 132 9.66 -11.64 -8.56
CA GLN A 132 10.82 -11.56 -9.45
C GLN A 132 11.04 -10.15 -9.99
N TRP A 133 9.96 -9.43 -10.31
CA TRP A 133 10.05 -8.03 -10.74
C TRP A 133 10.59 -7.13 -9.63
N ILE A 134 10.12 -7.28 -8.38
CA ILE A 134 10.67 -6.54 -7.23
C ILE A 134 12.17 -6.82 -7.09
N LYS A 135 12.56 -8.10 -7.01
CA LYS A 135 13.97 -8.52 -6.93
C LYS A 135 14.81 -7.89 -8.03
N GLY A 136 14.38 -8.03 -9.28
CA GLY A 136 15.10 -7.54 -10.45
C GLY A 136 15.25 -6.03 -10.51
N ASN A 137 14.29 -5.26 -9.97
CA ASN A 137 14.38 -3.80 -9.91
C ASN A 137 15.28 -3.34 -8.76
N VAL A 138 15.17 -3.93 -7.57
CA VAL A 138 16.01 -3.61 -6.41
C VAL A 138 17.48 -3.96 -6.70
N LEU A 139 17.75 -5.17 -7.17
CA LEU A 139 19.12 -5.64 -7.44
C LEU A 139 19.79 -4.93 -8.62
N SER A 140 19.01 -4.24 -9.47
CA SER A 140 19.60 -3.44 -10.56
C SER A 140 20.42 -2.24 -10.08
N GLY A 141 20.19 -1.79 -8.84
CA GLY A 141 20.79 -0.58 -8.29
C GLY A 141 20.35 0.73 -8.97
N ASP A 142 19.40 0.68 -9.91
CA ASP A 142 18.83 1.85 -10.57
C ASP A 142 17.69 2.44 -9.72
N PHE A 143 17.85 3.71 -9.33
CA PHE A 143 16.85 4.41 -8.53
C PHE A 143 15.48 4.55 -9.22
N GLN A 144 15.42 4.72 -10.55
CA GLN A 144 14.12 4.82 -11.24
C GLN A 144 13.38 3.49 -11.19
N ARG A 145 14.10 2.38 -11.33
CA ARG A 145 13.53 1.03 -11.22
C ARG A 145 13.03 0.72 -9.81
N LEU A 146 13.78 1.13 -8.79
CA LEU A 146 13.31 1.08 -7.40
C LEU A 146 12.06 1.95 -7.20
N LYS A 147 12.05 3.16 -7.76
CA LYS A 147 10.93 4.09 -7.68
C LYS A 147 9.66 3.51 -8.32
N ASP A 148 9.77 2.78 -9.43
CA ASP A 148 8.64 2.09 -10.05
C ASP A 148 8.00 1.07 -9.09
N VAL A 149 8.82 0.31 -8.35
CA VAL A 149 8.34 -0.63 -7.32
C VAL A 149 7.60 0.12 -6.20
N ALA A 150 8.24 1.17 -5.66
CA ALA A 150 7.66 1.96 -4.58
C ALA A 150 6.32 2.59 -4.97
N LEU A 151 6.24 3.17 -6.17
CA LEU A 151 5.02 3.78 -6.71
C LEU A 151 3.92 2.74 -7.00
N TYR A 152 4.29 1.56 -7.50
CA TYR A 152 3.32 0.49 -7.74
C TYR A 152 2.55 0.16 -6.46
N PHE A 153 3.25 -0.11 -5.36
CA PHE A 153 2.60 -0.42 -4.09
C PHE A 153 1.90 0.80 -3.50
N ALA A 154 2.52 1.98 -3.53
CA ALA A 154 1.90 3.16 -2.95
C ALA A 154 0.57 3.55 -3.63
N ILE A 155 0.43 3.31 -4.95
CA ILE A 155 -0.67 3.87 -5.76
C ILE A 155 -1.61 2.82 -6.34
N GLN A 156 -1.16 1.60 -6.59
CA GLN A 156 -1.98 0.55 -7.21
C GLN A 156 -2.51 -0.45 -6.20
N ASP A 157 -1.73 -0.78 -5.17
CA ASP A 157 -2.12 -1.74 -4.15
C ASP A 157 -3.40 -1.30 -3.41
N LYS A 158 -4.40 -2.17 -3.36
CA LYS A 158 -5.71 -1.82 -2.79
C LYS A 158 -5.73 -1.78 -1.28
N THR A 159 -4.85 -2.52 -0.64
CA THR A 159 -4.80 -2.58 0.82
C THR A 159 -4.11 -1.37 1.38
N ILE A 160 -2.95 -1.01 0.81
CA ILE A 160 -2.21 0.21 1.17
C ILE A 160 -3.10 1.45 0.99
N ARG A 161 -3.83 1.54 -0.13
CA ARG A 161 -4.72 2.69 -0.37
C ARG A 161 -5.85 2.86 0.63
N ARG A 162 -6.20 1.81 1.38
CA ARG A 162 -7.27 1.85 2.39
C ARG A 162 -6.78 2.30 3.76
N ILE A 163 -5.47 2.27 4.00
CA ILE A 163 -4.85 2.69 5.27
C ILE A 163 -4.24 4.09 5.23
N TYR A 164 -4.31 4.77 4.08
CA TYR A 164 -3.96 6.18 4.04
C TYR A 164 -4.98 7.04 4.80
N PRO A 165 -4.50 8.12 5.46
CA PRO A 165 -5.38 9.15 5.98
C PRO A 165 -6.14 9.85 4.84
N ASN A 166 -6.96 10.85 5.18
CA ASN A 166 -7.63 11.63 4.14
C ASN A 166 -6.62 12.48 3.33
N LEU A 167 -6.14 11.92 2.23
CA LEU A 167 -5.13 12.54 1.36
C LEU A 167 -5.56 13.86 0.72
N GLN A 168 -6.79 14.33 0.91
CA GLN A 168 -7.24 15.62 0.38
C GLN A 168 -6.36 16.78 0.89
N TYR A 169 -5.96 16.76 2.17
CA TYR A 169 -5.13 17.82 2.76
C TYR A 169 -3.74 17.88 2.13
N ARG A 170 -3.09 16.72 1.94
CA ARG A 170 -1.83 16.63 1.18
C ARG A 170 -2.01 17.10 -0.26
N LYS A 171 -3.09 16.68 -0.94
CA LYS A 171 -3.36 17.09 -2.33
C LYS A 171 -3.45 18.60 -2.47
N ASP A 172 -4.19 19.25 -1.58
CA ASP A 172 -4.37 20.70 -1.62
C ASP A 172 -3.04 21.43 -1.34
N ALA A 173 -2.28 20.98 -0.35
CA ALA A 173 -0.96 21.54 -0.03
C ALA A 173 0.06 21.36 -1.18
N PHE A 174 0.14 20.16 -1.78
CA PHE A 174 1.02 19.93 -2.93
C PHE A 174 0.55 20.68 -4.18
N LEU A 175 -0.76 20.91 -4.35
CA LEU A 175 -1.30 21.71 -5.45
C LEU A 175 -0.91 23.18 -5.33
N GLU A 176 -0.98 23.73 -4.12
CA GLU A 176 -0.50 25.08 -3.83
C GLU A 176 1.01 25.20 -4.11
N LEU A 177 1.82 24.28 -3.58
CA LEU A 177 3.26 24.25 -3.80
C LEU A 177 3.63 24.13 -5.30
N ALA A 178 2.86 23.36 -6.06
CA ALA A 178 3.05 23.19 -7.49
C ALA A 178 2.52 24.37 -8.33
N GLY A 179 2.01 25.44 -7.70
CA GLY A 179 1.46 26.61 -8.38
C GLY A 179 0.19 26.30 -9.19
N GLY A 180 -0.62 25.36 -8.73
CA GLY A 180 -1.84 24.91 -9.41
C GLY A 180 -1.62 23.86 -10.49
N ASP A 181 -0.40 23.35 -10.68
CA ASP A 181 -0.09 22.26 -11.62
C ASP A 181 -0.52 20.90 -11.04
N ASN A 182 -1.70 20.43 -11.44
CA ASN A 182 -2.28 19.17 -10.98
C ASN A 182 -1.39 17.94 -11.25
N ILE A 183 -0.61 17.94 -12.35
CA ILE A 183 0.22 16.78 -12.70
C ILE A 183 1.42 16.72 -11.74
N LYS A 184 2.11 17.85 -11.55
CA LYS A 184 3.23 17.91 -10.61
C LYS A 184 2.81 17.66 -9.17
N ALA A 185 1.70 18.25 -8.74
CA ALA A 185 1.15 18.05 -7.40
C ALA A 185 0.84 16.58 -7.13
N LYS A 186 0.25 15.90 -8.12
CA LYS A 186 0.01 14.46 -8.06
C LYS A 186 1.32 13.70 -7.93
N GLU A 187 2.31 13.94 -8.79
CA GLU A 187 3.60 13.24 -8.74
C GLU A 187 4.38 13.50 -7.44
N MET A 188 4.27 14.70 -6.85
CA MET A 188 4.83 15.01 -5.53
C MET A 188 4.16 14.18 -4.43
N LEU A 189 2.82 14.11 -4.42
CA LEU A 189 2.06 13.27 -3.48
C LEU A 189 2.42 11.79 -3.64
N GLU A 190 2.46 11.28 -4.87
CA GLU A 190 2.76 9.87 -5.11
C GLU A 190 4.19 9.51 -4.67
N SER A 191 5.14 10.44 -4.87
CA SER A 191 6.53 10.29 -4.40
C SER A 191 6.63 10.34 -2.87
N ASP A 192 5.80 11.17 -2.21
CA ASP A 192 5.69 11.25 -0.74
C ASP A 192 5.18 9.93 -0.16
N LEU A 193 4.07 9.41 -0.70
CA LEU A 193 3.49 8.14 -0.27
C LEU A 193 4.45 6.96 -0.48
N ALA A 194 5.21 6.96 -1.59
CA ALA A 194 6.10 5.87 -1.94
C ALA A 194 7.34 5.74 -1.05
N PHE A 195 7.87 6.86 -0.52
CA PHE A 195 9.15 6.85 0.20
C PHE A 195 9.09 7.45 1.60
N ASN A 196 8.17 8.40 1.87
CA ASN A 196 8.11 9.15 3.13
C ASN A 196 6.95 8.75 4.03
N TRP A 197 5.92 8.06 3.52
CA TRP A 197 4.82 7.60 4.36
C TRP A 197 5.27 6.47 5.29
N HIS A 198 4.88 6.57 6.54
CA HIS A 198 5.12 5.57 7.58
C HIS A 198 3.78 5.02 8.04
N ASP A 199 3.73 3.71 8.21
CA ASP A 199 2.62 3.08 8.92
C ASP A 199 2.63 3.45 10.40
N LYS A 200 1.59 3.04 11.13
CA LYS A 200 1.41 3.40 12.54
C LYS A 200 2.47 2.82 13.47
N GLU A 201 3.26 1.85 13.02
CA GLU A 201 4.40 1.30 13.76
C GLU A 201 5.72 2.03 13.37
N GLY A 202 5.64 3.07 12.54
CA GLY A 202 6.79 3.86 12.10
C GLY A 202 7.61 3.18 11.00
N CYS A 203 7.06 2.17 10.31
CA CYS A 203 7.74 1.50 9.21
C CYS A 203 7.33 2.10 7.85
N THR A 204 8.30 2.27 6.95
CA THR A 204 8.03 2.63 5.56
C THR A 204 7.50 1.42 4.78
N LEU A 205 6.85 1.68 3.66
CA LEU A 205 6.43 0.63 2.73
C LEU A 205 7.60 -0.23 2.23
N LEU A 206 8.75 0.39 1.93
CA LEU A 206 9.92 -0.31 1.42
C LEU A 206 10.61 -1.16 2.51
N SER A 207 10.54 -0.75 3.79
CA SER A 207 10.96 -1.62 4.90
C SER A 207 10.03 -2.83 5.08
N ARG A 208 8.72 -2.66 4.91
CA ARG A 208 7.77 -3.81 4.92
C ARG A 208 8.03 -4.77 3.77
N LEU A 209 8.36 -4.23 2.59
CA LEU A 209 8.79 -5.04 1.46
C LEU A 209 10.08 -5.81 1.77
N ALA A 210 11.06 -5.18 2.42
CA ALA A 210 12.29 -5.88 2.84
C ALA A 210 11.99 -7.06 3.78
N ASP A 211 11.06 -6.90 4.72
CA ASP A 211 10.66 -7.98 5.63
C ASP A 211 10.14 -9.22 4.89
N SER A 212 9.49 -9.05 3.75
CA SER A 212 8.96 -10.16 2.95
C SER A 212 10.03 -11.07 2.33
N PHE A 213 11.27 -10.59 2.22
CA PHE A 213 12.39 -11.36 1.67
C PHE A 213 13.18 -12.13 2.75
N LYS A 214 12.86 -11.97 4.04
CA LYS A 214 13.65 -12.57 5.15
C LYS A 214 13.71 -14.10 5.13
N MET A 215 12.69 -14.74 4.56
CA MET A 215 12.59 -16.20 4.48
C MET A 215 13.08 -16.76 3.14
N ASP A 216 13.52 -15.90 2.22
CA ASP A 216 13.98 -16.31 0.90
C ASP A 216 15.48 -16.65 0.92
N GLU A 217 15.87 -17.76 0.30
CA GLU A 217 17.26 -18.20 0.22
C GLU A 217 18.19 -17.16 -0.43
N ASP A 218 17.67 -16.36 -1.36
CA ASP A 218 18.36 -15.29 -2.10
C ASP A 218 17.93 -13.87 -1.67
N GLY A 219 17.14 -13.73 -0.61
CA GLY A 219 16.55 -12.45 -0.20
C GLY A 219 17.52 -11.45 0.44
N MET A 220 18.68 -11.92 0.93
CA MET A 220 19.61 -11.11 1.72
C MET A 220 20.13 -9.87 0.98
N GLU A 221 20.44 -9.99 -0.30
CA GLU A 221 20.96 -8.85 -1.09
C GLU A 221 19.85 -7.83 -1.39
N VAL A 222 18.62 -8.31 -1.61
CA VAL A 222 17.44 -7.46 -1.81
C VAL A 222 17.18 -6.64 -0.55
N ILE A 223 17.19 -7.29 0.62
CA ILE A 223 17.05 -6.64 1.93
C ILE A 223 18.13 -5.58 2.12
N ALA A 224 19.40 -5.95 1.91
CA ALA A 224 20.52 -5.03 2.10
C ALA A 224 20.38 -3.76 1.23
N ASN A 225 19.95 -3.90 -0.02
CA ASN A 225 19.71 -2.76 -0.90
C ASN A 225 18.55 -1.89 -0.39
N LEU A 226 17.40 -2.50 -0.05
CA LEU A 226 16.24 -1.78 0.49
C LEU A 226 16.57 -1.05 1.81
N GLU A 227 17.40 -1.63 2.67
CA GLU A 227 17.84 -1.01 3.93
C GLU A 227 18.76 0.20 3.72
N THR A 228 19.36 0.36 2.54
CA THR A 228 20.15 1.57 2.22
C THR A 228 19.28 2.80 1.95
N ILE A 229 17.98 2.61 1.75
CA ILE A 229 17.05 3.67 1.40
C ILE A 229 16.91 4.62 2.58
N LYS A 230 17.23 5.89 2.36
CA LYS A 230 17.01 6.97 3.32
C LYS A 230 16.15 8.03 2.66
N PRO A 231 14.85 8.09 2.99
CA PRO A 231 14.01 9.17 2.52
C PRO A 231 14.44 10.49 3.18
N HIS A 232 14.44 11.56 2.39
CA HIS A 232 14.50 12.93 2.89
C HIS A 232 13.16 13.58 2.52
N PRO A 233 12.31 13.87 3.52
CA PRO A 233 11.04 14.55 3.30
C PRO A 233 11.19 15.87 2.56
N LEU A 234 10.05 16.43 2.20
CA LEU A 234 9.97 17.71 1.50
C LEU A 234 10.66 18.81 2.32
N ASP A 235 11.71 19.40 1.77
CA ASP A 235 12.50 20.45 2.43
C ASP A 235 13.07 21.43 1.38
N SER A 236 13.61 22.56 1.84
CA SER A 236 14.30 23.53 1.00
C SER A 236 15.80 23.22 0.89
N TYR A 237 16.33 23.44 -0.31
CA TYR A 237 17.71 23.14 -0.65
C TYR A 237 18.31 24.31 -1.43
N LEU A 238 19.51 24.71 -1.04
CA LEU A 238 20.27 25.74 -1.74
C LEU A 238 21.33 25.10 -2.65
N PRO A 239 21.15 25.10 -3.98
CA PRO A 239 22.19 24.66 -4.90
C PRO A 239 23.34 25.68 -4.95
N PHE A 240 24.57 25.22 -5.17
CA PHE A 240 25.71 26.14 -5.36
C PHE A 240 26.86 25.57 -6.20
N GLU A 241 26.93 24.26 -6.44
CA GLU A 241 27.95 23.66 -7.31
C GLU A 241 27.32 22.65 -8.29
N SER A 242 27.82 22.63 -9.52
CA SER A 242 27.34 21.76 -10.59
C SER A 242 28.43 20.80 -11.03
N LYS A 243 28.09 19.51 -11.12
CA LYS A 243 28.92 18.41 -11.60
C LYS A 243 28.18 17.70 -12.75
N ASP A 244 28.90 16.87 -13.52
CA ASP A 244 28.34 16.03 -14.58
C ASP A 244 27.43 16.80 -15.56
N ASP A 245 27.90 17.95 -16.04
CA ASP A 245 27.16 18.86 -16.92
C ASP A 245 25.79 19.34 -16.37
N GLY A 246 25.61 19.36 -15.04
CA GLY A 246 24.38 19.80 -14.39
C GLY A 246 23.37 18.70 -14.08
N TYR A 247 23.75 17.43 -14.24
CA TYR A 247 22.96 16.29 -13.76
C TYR A 247 23.20 15.97 -12.28
N THR A 248 24.35 16.37 -11.74
CA THR A 248 24.63 16.27 -10.31
C THR A 248 24.84 17.69 -9.78
N VAL A 249 24.16 18.06 -8.71
CA VAL A 249 24.27 19.39 -8.10
C VAL A 249 24.54 19.21 -6.62
N THR A 250 25.58 19.88 -6.11
CA THR A 250 25.80 19.97 -4.67
C THR A 250 24.85 21.01 -4.11
N VAL A 251 24.05 20.57 -3.15
CA VAL A 251 23.05 21.39 -2.45
C VAL A 251 23.38 21.47 -0.96
N MET A 252 22.93 22.55 -0.33
CA MET A 252 23.05 22.78 1.10
C MET A 252 21.66 22.75 1.73
N LYS A 253 21.53 22.00 2.82
CA LYS A 253 20.39 22.04 3.74
C LYS A 253 20.52 23.20 4.72
N LYS A 254 19.43 23.54 5.41
CA LYS A 254 19.42 24.60 6.43
C LYS A 254 20.41 24.37 7.59
N ASP A 255 20.67 23.11 7.92
CA ASP A 255 21.66 22.71 8.94
C ASP A 255 23.12 22.80 8.43
N ASN A 256 23.35 23.33 7.23
CA ASN A 256 24.61 23.40 6.51
C ASN A 256 25.16 22.05 6.01
N THR A 257 24.38 20.97 6.13
CA THR A 257 24.74 19.67 5.53
C THR A 257 24.76 19.80 4.01
N LYS A 258 25.82 19.29 3.38
CA LYS A 258 25.98 19.28 1.92
C LYS A 258 25.69 17.90 1.35
N LEU A 259 24.95 17.86 0.24
CA LEU A 259 24.60 16.64 -0.46
C LEU A 259 24.87 16.81 -1.96
N ASP A 260 25.47 15.81 -2.59
CA ASP A 260 25.48 15.69 -4.05
C ASP A 260 24.18 15.02 -4.50
N VAL A 261 23.34 15.77 -5.22
CA VAL A 261 22.00 15.33 -5.62
C VAL A 261 21.95 15.12 -7.13
N ILE A 262 21.47 13.95 -7.54
CA ILE A 262 21.30 13.54 -8.93
C ILE A 262 19.91 13.97 -9.40
N PHE A 263 19.87 14.76 -10.47
CA PHE A 263 18.66 15.25 -11.11
C PHE A 263 18.35 14.41 -12.36
N PRO A 264 17.06 14.11 -12.63
CA PRO A 264 16.65 13.43 -13.85
C PRO A 264 16.83 14.31 -15.10
N THR A 265 16.94 15.62 -14.92
CA THR A 265 17.14 16.60 -16.00
C THR A 265 18.21 17.59 -15.61
N ARG A 266 18.95 18.09 -16.60
CA ARG A 266 20.00 19.07 -16.40
C ARG A 266 19.49 20.34 -15.72
N VAL A 267 20.13 20.74 -14.64
CA VAL A 267 19.89 22.02 -13.96
C VAL A 267 20.71 23.12 -14.63
N SER A 268 20.06 24.24 -14.96
CA SER A 268 20.74 25.39 -15.56
C SER A 268 21.57 26.17 -14.55
N LYS A 269 22.68 26.77 -14.98
CA LYS A 269 23.54 27.60 -14.12
C LYS A 269 22.77 28.71 -13.42
N LYS A 270 21.84 29.37 -14.13
CA LYS A 270 20.97 30.40 -13.56
C LYS A 270 20.19 29.91 -12.34
N LYS A 271 19.64 28.69 -12.39
CA LYS A 271 18.92 28.10 -11.25
C LYS A 271 19.85 27.81 -10.07
N ILE A 272 21.09 27.40 -10.35
CA ILE A 272 22.08 27.10 -9.31
C ILE A 272 22.56 28.39 -8.62
N GLU A 273 22.71 29.48 -9.37
CA GLU A 273 23.24 30.75 -8.84
C GLU A 273 22.16 31.57 -8.10
N ASP A 274 20.95 31.63 -8.66
CA ASP A 274 19.93 32.62 -8.29
C ASP A 274 18.73 32.05 -7.53
N MET A 275 18.58 30.73 -7.40
CA MET A 275 17.37 30.11 -6.87
C MET A 275 17.66 29.09 -5.76
N CYS A 276 16.65 28.81 -4.94
CA CYS A 276 16.58 27.59 -4.15
C CYS A 276 15.50 26.67 -4.74
N PHE A 277 15.40 25.45 -4.23
CA PHE A 277 14.26 24.60 -4.55
C PHE A 277 13.71 23.91 -3.31
N VAL A 278 12.41 23.63 -3.35
CA VAL A 278 11.71 22.77 -2.41
C VAL A 278 11.43 21.45 -3.10
N GLY A 279 11.83 20.33 -2.48
CA GLY A 279 11.72 19.02 -3.10
C GLY A 279 11.93 17.88 -2.12
N GLN A 280 11.56 16.68 -2.55
CA GLN A 280 11.81 15.45 -1.80
C GLN A 280 13.06 14.77 -2.37
N LEU A 281 13.92 14.22 -1.52
CA LEU A 281 15.10 13.47 -1.95
C LEU A 281 15.04 12.04 -1.41
N VAL A 282 15.76 11.13 -2.06
CA VAL A 282 16.00 9.78 -1.53
C VAL A 282 17.47 9.44 -1.71
N THR A 283 18.12 9.00 -0.65
CA THR A 283 19.42 8.34 -0.74
C THR A 283 19.22 6.85 -0.95
N TYR A 284 19.82 6.28 -1.99
CA TYR A 284 19.79 4.86 -2.30
C TYR A 284 21.19 4.41 -2.75
N LEU A 285 21.70 3.32 -2.16
CA LEU A 285 23.06 2.81 -2.43
C LEU A 285 24.15 3.91 -2.36
N GLY A 286 24.02 4.79 -1.36
CA GLY A 286 24.98 5.87 -1.10
C GLY A 286 24.89 7.08 -2.03
N LYS A 287 23.96 7.09 -2.99
CA LYS A 287 23.70 8.22 -3.90
C LYS A 287 22.38 8.89 -3.59
N THR A 288 22.30 10.22 -3.70
CA THR A 288 21.07 10.97 -3.40
C THR A 288 20.43 11.43 -4.70
N TYR A 289 19.12 11.21 -4.82
CA TYR A 289 18.33 11.48 -6.02
C TYR A 289 17.18 12.43 -5.70
N ILE A 290 16.80 13.24 -6.69
CA ILE A 290 15.50 13.92 -6.68
C ILE A 290 14.37 12.87 -6.71
N ASN A 291 13.45 12.93 -5.76
CA ASN A 291 12.27 12.08 -5.70
C ASN A 291 11.00 12.82 -6.12
N GLY A 292 10.81 12.97 -7.43
CA GLY A 292 9.62 13.61 -8.02
C GLY A 292 9.85 15.08 -8.38
N PRO A 293 8.78 15.82 -8.73
CA PRO A 293 8.90 17.23 -9.10
C PRO A 293 9.41 18.09 -7.94
N ILE A 294 10.06 19.20 -8.31
CA ILE A 294 10.54 20.22 -7.38
C ILE A 294 9.97 21.59 -7.73
N ALA A 295 9.76 22.42 -6.71
CA ALA A 295 9.39 23.82 -6.88
C ALA A 295 10.66 24.68 -6.81
N TRP A 296 10.94 25.44 -7.87
CA TRP A 296 12.05 26.41 -7.88
C TRP A 296 11.54 27.74 -7.35
N LEU A 297 12.19 28.28 -6.33
CA LEU A 297 11.79 29.50 -5.63
C LEU A 297 12.91 30.54 -5.66
N ASP A 298 12.58 31.79 -5.30
CA ASP A 298 13.60 32.80 -5.07
C ASP A 298 14.54 32.37 -3.94
N LYS A 299 15.83 32.66 -4.08
CA LYS A 299 16.85 32.26 -3.10
C LYS A 299 16.55 32.74 -1.67
N ASN A 300 15.87 33.87 -1.51
CA ASN A 300 15.48 34.38 -0.20
C ASN A 300 14.41 33.53 0.50
N GLU A 301 13.69 32.68 -0.24
CA GLU A 301 12.70 31.74 0.30
C GLU A 301 13.37 30.53 0.99
N PHE A 302 14.68 30.33 0.78
CA PHE A 302 15.40 29.20 1.37
C PHE A 302 15.25 29.16 2.90
N ASP A 303 15.47 30.30 3.56
CA ASP A 303 15.36 30.41 5.01
C ASP A 303 13.91 30.49 5.49
N LEU A 304 12.98 30.93 4.64
CA LEU A 304 11.56 31.09 4.98
C LEU A 304 10.78 29.77 4.94
N TRP A 305 11.19 28.82 4.10
CA TRP A 305 10.51 27.52 3.97
C TRP A 305 10.65 26.66 5.23
N ASP A 306 9.55 26.25 5.85
CA ASP A 306 9.59 25.40 7.04
C ASP A 306 8.82 24.09 6.77
N SER A 307 9.56 22.97 6.69
CA SER A 307 8.99 21.65 6.44
C SER A 307 8.09 21.20 7.59
N ASP A 308 8.43 21.53 8.83
CA ASP A 308 7.71 21.08 10.01
C ASP A 308 6.35 21.78 10.05
N ILE A 309 6.31 23.09 9.83
CA ILE A 309 5.05 23.85 9.71
C ILE A 309 4.20 23.31 8.55
N PHE A 310 4.81 23.00 7.41
CA PHE A 310 4.11 22.44 6.25
C PHE A 310 3.41 21.12 6.61
N PHE A 311 4.13 20.16 7.20
CA PHE A 311 3.56 18.85 7.55
C PHE A 311 2.64 18.89 8.77
N ASP A 312 2.92 19.69 9.79
CA ASP A 312 2.10 19.81 11.00
C ASP A 312 0.67 20.25 10.67
N SER A 313 0.54 21.20 9.74
CA SER A 313 -0.78 21.68 9.29
C SER A 313 -1.60 20.55 8.64
N ILE A 314 -0.97 19.77 7.76
CA ILE A 314 -1.56 18.63 7.07
C ILE A 314 -1.96 17.54 8.07
N HIS A 315 -1.04 17.15 8.95
CA HIS A 315 -1.28 16.05 9.89
C HIS A 315 -2.40 16.39 10.86
N LYS A 316 -2.45 17.63 11.34
CA LYS A 316 -3.54 18.10 12.21
C LYS A 316 -4.90 18.00 11.55
N ASP A 317 -5.00 18.39 10.28
CA ASP A 317 -6.26 18.30 9.53
C ASP A 317 -6.63 16.85 9.19
N GLU A 318 -5.66 16.02 8.83
CA GLU A 318 -5.83 14.57 8.61
C GLU A 318 -6.34 13.86 9.87
N GLU A 319 -5.73 14.17 11.02
CA GLU A 319 -6.08 13.65 12.32
C GLU A 319 -7.52 14.03 12.72
N GLU A 320 -7.84 15.33 12.62
CA GLU A 320 -9.16 15.84 12.99
C GLU A 320 -10.26 15.24 12.10
N ASN A 321 -9.99 15.08 10.80
CA ASN A 321 -10.90 14.40 9.89
C ASN A 321 -11.13 12.94 10.27
N ALA A 322 -10.07 12.25 10.71
CA ALA A 322 -10.14 10.84 11.09
C ALA A 322 -10.99 10.62 12.37
N LYS A 323 -11.05 11.59 13.28
CA LYS A 323 -11.91 11.52 14.48
C LYS A 323 -13.40 11.48 14.14
N HIS A 324 -13.79 12.09 13.02
CA HIS A 324 -15.18 12.22 12.57
C HIS A 324 -15.64 11.08 11.64
N LYS A 325 -14.73 10.16 11.28
CA LYS A 325 -15.03 8.98 10.48
C LYS A 325 -14.99 7.75 11.38
N SER A 326 -15.86 6.79 11.12
CA SER A 326 -15.91 5.54 11.88
C SER A 326 -16.24 4.37 10.99
N PHE A 327 -15.79 3.20 11.41
CA PHE A 327 -16.12 1.92 10.80
C PHE A 327 -16.55 0.93 11.88
N THR A 328 -17.14 -0.18 11.44
CA THR A 328 -17.55 -1.28 12.31
C THR A 328 -16.71 -2.51 11.97
N THR A 329 -16.11 -3.14 12.98
CA THR A 329 -15.36 -4.39 12.81
C THR A 329 -16.27 -5.54 12.43
N LYS A 330 -15.69 -6.66 12.01
CA LYS A 330 -16.43 -7.90 11.70
C LYS A 330 -17.33 -8.37 12.86
N PHE A 331 -16.99 -7.99 14.09
CA PHE A 331 -17.69 -8.39 15.31
C PHE A 331 -18.69 -7.36 15.84
N GLY A 332 -18.91 -6.25 15.10
CA GLY A 332 -19.92 -5.26 15.44
C GLY A 332 -19.42 -4.11 16.33
N ASN A 333 -18.14 -4.10 16.71
CA ASN A 333 -17.53 -2.99 17.46
C ASN A 333 -17.32 -1.78 16.54
N ARG A 334 -17.65 -0.58 17.02
CA ARG A 334 -17.47 0.66 16.26
C ARG A 334 -16.23 1.39 16.74
N TYR A 335 -15.34 1.72 15.81
CA TYR A 335 -14.12 2.50 16.05
C TYR A 335 -14.07 3.74 15.14
N THR A 336 -13.41 4.79 15.61
CA THR A 336 -13.06 5.92 14.74
C THR A 336 -11.88 5.56 13.87
N LEU A 337 -11.75 6.20 12.71
CA LEU A 337 -10.57 6.06 11.87
C LEU A 337 -9.32 6.59 12.60
N TYR A 338 -9.47 7.60 13.45
CA TYR A 338 -8.37 8.11 14.29
C TYR A 338 -7.81 7.01 15.21
N GLN A 339 -8.69 6.27 15.90
CA GLN A 339 -8.25 5.14 16.72
C GLN A 339 -7.48 4.12 15.90
N ASP A 340 -7.92 3.83 14.67
CA ASP A 340 -7.29 2.82 13.83
C ASP A 340 -5.93 3.25 13.27
N LEU A 341 -5.83 4.49 12.81
CA LEU A 341 -4.60 5.02 12.20
C LEU A 341 -3.54 5.41 13.23
N TYR A 342 -3.94 5.91 14.40
CA TYR A 342 -3.02 6.53 15.37
C TYR A 342 -3.10 5.92 16.77
N GLY A 343 -4.08 5.04 17.03
CA GLY A 343 -4.25 4.38 18.32
C GLY A 343 -3.50 3.06 18.42
N GLU A 344 -3.08 2.76 19.64
CA GLU A 344 -2.60 1.44 20.03
C GLU A 344 -3.77 0.54 20.44
N PHE A 345 -3.57 -0.75 20.23
CA PHE A 345 -4.56 -1.77 20.46
C PHE A 345 -3.95 -2.97 21.14
N ASP A 346 -4.60 -3.42 22.20
CA ASP A 346 -4.25 -4.69 22.82
C ASP A 346 -4.47 -5.82 21.82
N LYS A 347 -3.43 -6.64 21.65
CA LYS A 347 -3.47 -7.88 20.88
C LYS A 347 -3.17 -9.05 21.80
N ASP A 348 -3.76 -10.19 21.51
CA ASP A 348 -3.48 -11.44 22.21
C ASP A 348 -2.11 -12.01 21.80
N ILE A 349 -1.72 -13.13 22.40
CA ILE A 349 -0.44 -13.82 22.12
C ILE A 349 -0.27 -14.26 20.66
N ASN A 350 -1.35 -14.31 19.88
CA ASN A 350 -1.36 -14.70 18.48
C ASN A 350 -1.48 -13.49 17.55
N GLY A 351 -1.48 -12.27 18.09
CA GLY A 351 -1.58 -11.02 17.33
C GLY A 351 -3.01 -10.61 16.94
N PHE A 352 -4.05 -11.27 17.44
CA PHE A 352 -5.44 -10.86 17.22
C PHE A 352 -5.84 -9.77 18.21
N TYR A 353 -6.69 -8.84 17.80
CA TYR A 353 -7.16 -7.79 18.71
C TYR A 353 -7.98 -8.38 19.86
N THR A 354 -7.74 -7.93 21.10
CA THR A 354 -8.39 -8.50 22.30
C THR A 354 -9.89 -8.20 22.39
N ASP A 355 -10.37 -7.18 21.66
CA ASP A 355 -11.79 -6.89 21.51
C ASP A 355 -12.49 -7.79 20.48
N GLU A 356 -11.71 -8.57 19.72
CA GLU A 356 -12.22 -9.62 18.86
C GLU A 356 -12.34 -10.92 19.67
N PRO A 357 -13.47 -11.66 19.57
CA PRO A 357 -13.66 -12.88 20.33
C PRO A 357 -12.55 -13.89 20.04
N ASN A 358 -11.74 -14.24 21.04
CA ASN A 358 -10.78 -15.33 20.90
C ASN A 358 -11.57 -16.63 20.73
N ILE A 359 -11.18 -17.49 19.78
CA ILE A 359 -11.81 -18.81 19.63
C ILE A 359 -11.72 -19.61 20.94
N ARG A 360 -10.69 -19.37 21.76
CA ARG A 360 -10.58 -19.93 23.11
C ARG A 360 -11.62 -19.41 24.08
N ASP A 361 -11.99 -18.13 24.03
CA ASP A 361 -13.05 -17.56 24.87
C ASP A 361 -14.41 -18.12 24.49
N PHE A 362 -14.64 -18.35 23.20
CA PHE A 362 -15.84 -19.03 22.72
C PHE A 362 -15.90 -20.50 23.15
N LEU A 363 -14.78 -21.23 23.07
CA LEU A 363 -14.70 -22.63 23.53
C LEU A 363 -14.85 -22.74 25.06
N ASN A 364 -14.26 -21.81 25.82
CA ASN A 364 -14.42 -21.74 27.28
C ASN A 364 -15.88 -21.43 27.64
N PHE A 365 -16.50 -20.46 26.97
CA PHE A 365 -17.93 -20.16 27.12
C PHE A 365 -18.83 -21.37 26.83
N LEU A 366 -18.55 -22.13 25.76
CA LEU A 366 -19.26 -23.37 25.48
C LEU A 366 -19.04 -24.44 26.55
N GLY A 367 -17.82 -24.55 27.09
CA GLY A 367 -17.50 -25.41 28.23
C GLY A 367 -18.29 -25.03 29.49
N GLU A 368 -18.36 -23.74 29.81
CA GLU A 368 -19.14 -23.22 30.94
C GLU A 368 -20.65 -23.45 30.77
N ILE A 369 -21.17 -23.34 29.55
CA ILE A 369 -22.57 -23.69 29.23
C ILE A 369 -22.82 -25.18 29.46
N SER A 370 -21.89 -26.05 29.01
CA SER A 370 -21.96 -27.49 29.21
C SER A 370 -22.04 -27.83 30.70
N GLU A 371 -21.13 -27.31 31.51
CA GLU A 371 -21.09 -27.53 32.96
C GLU A 371 -22.32 -26.98 33.69
N ARG A 372 -22.81 -25.80 33.30
CA ARG A 372 -24.07 -25.24 33.84
C ARG A 372 -25.28 -26.10 33.49
N SER A 373 -25.32 -26.68 32.28
CA SER A 373 -26.38 -27.60 31.87
C SER A 373 -26.35 -28.91 32.66
N GLU A 374 -25.16 -29.40 33.02
CA GLU A 374 -25.00 -30.62 33.83
C GLU A 374 -25.37 -30.38 35.29
N ARG A 375 -24.94 -29.26 35.90
CA ARG A 375 -25.33 -28.91 37.27
C ARG A 375 -26.84 -28.69 37.42
N SER A 376 -27.47 -28.06 36.43
CA SER A 376 -28.93 -27.86 36.42
C SER A 376 -29.71 -29.17 36.23
N LYS A 377 -29.16 -30.15 35.49
CA LYS A 377 -29.71 -31.51 35.45
C LYS A 377 -29.58 -32.24 36.79
N MET A 378 -28.41 -32.19 37.43
CA MET A 378 -28.19 -32.82 38.75
C MET A 378 -29.12 -32.27 39.84
N THR A 379 -29.27 -30.95 39.93
CA THR A 379 -30.18 -30.31 40.90
C THR A 379 -31.67 -30.56 40.61
N SER A 380 -32.05 -30.88 39.37
CA SER A 380 -33.42 -31.31 39.04
C SER A 380 -33.72 -32.76 39.42
N CYS A 381 -32.69 -33.60 39.53
CA CYS A 381 -32.81 -35.00 39.94
C CYS A 381 -32.83 -35.19 41.47
N GLU A 382 -32.24 -34.27 42.23
CA GLU A 382 -32.24 -34.30 43.70
C GLU A 382 -33.52 -33.74 44.35
N ASN A 383 -34.37 -33.05 43.57
CA ASN A 383 -35.64 -32.47 44.04
C ASN A 383 -36.89 -33.30 43.64
N LYS A 384 -36.76 -34.62 43.45
CA LYS A 384 -37.89 -35.52 43.19
C LYS A 384 -38.09 -36.54 44.30
#